data_AF-A0A957K0S7-F1
#
_entry.id   AF-A0A957K0S7-F1
#
_cell.length_a   1.000
_cell.length_b   1.000
_cell.length_c   1.000
_cell.angle_alpha   90.00
_cell.angle_beta   90.00
_cell.angle_gamma   90.00
#
_symmetry.space_group_name_H-M   'P 1'
#
loop_
_entity.id
_entity.type
_entity.pdbx_description
1 polymer ?
#
loop_
_entity_poly.entity_id
_entity_poly.type
_entity_poly.pdbx_seq_one_letter_code
_entity_poly.pdbx_strand_id
1 'polypeptide(L)'
;PAIIQLTRQHEGAASAQLATYWLGQPHSNVTVLRDGTGRLQGFLLGLWLEQLDETMLAADPVVAQVWTTMQRRNPLRPGERALFFRFWMAAADYQAVGQVQSNIFLQMVQQSVLTPGLAYTLIPTAEPAFWELMGDSIDFHAWPEATFVVDQKQYGVFGHDWRALPPHAWLALLAEREIALTAADTQPPPAAPLLVLSEAEFATAVRQALRDYTRPEFLKTNPLLRSRLVYADLPQAGDPREQLRHILAATAALMQETPKLAPFYEPLRLTYLEPAGTQEQVAEQLDLPFGTYRRHLKSGLEYLTERLWQRELGQ
;
A
#
# COMPACT_ATOMS: atom_id res chain seq x y z
N PRO A 1 8.74 -29.91 -18.11
CA PRO A 1 8.95 -30.07 -16.65
C PRO A 1 8.51 -28.80 -15.90
N ALA A 2 8.20 -28.89 -14.59
CA ALA A 2 7.38 -27.91 -13.84
C ALA A 2 7.72 -26.42 -14.03
N ILE A 3 9.00 -26.04 -14.15
CA ILE A 3 9.43 -24.65 -14.43
C ILE A 3 8.82 -24.14 -15.74
N ILE A 4 8.91 -24.90 -16.82
CA ILE A 4 8.41 -24.51 -18.15
C ILE A 4 6.87 -24.36 -18.13
N GLN A 5 6.18 -25.23 -17.38
CA GLN A 5 4.73 -25.13 -17.21
C GLN A 5 4.37 -23.87 -16.43
N LEU A 6 5.13 -23.55 -15.38
CA LEU A 6 4.93 -22.36 -14.59
C LEU A 6 5.19 -21.08 -15.39
N THR A 7 6.28 -21.03 -16.15
CA THR A 7 6.56 -19.92 -17.08
C THR A 7 5.43 -19.76 -18.09
N ARG A 8 4.93 -20.87 -18.66
CA ARG A 8 3.81 -20.82 -19.59
C ARG A 8 2.54 -20.25 -18.97
N GLN A 9 2.26 -20.63 -17.72
CA GLN A 9 1.09 -20.16 -16.98
C GLN A 9 1.11 -18.65 -16.74
N HIS A 10 2.28 -18.09 -16.39
CA HIS A 10 2.38 -16.67 -15.99
C HIS A 10 2.82 -15.71 -17.09
N GLU A 11 3.58 -16.19 -18.06
CA GLU A 11 4.20 -15.35 -19.11
C GLU A 11 3.88 -15.80 -20.54
N GLY A 12 3.19 -16.92 -20.73
CA GLY A 12 2.77 -17.37 -22.05
C GLY A 12 3.73 -18.33 -22.76
N ALA A 13 3.37 -18.68 -23.99
CA ALA A 13 4.00 -19.74 -24.75
C ALA A 13 5.41 -19.36 -25.23
N ALA A 14 5.62 -18.11 -25.66
CA ALA A 14 6.93 -17.64 -26.12
C ALA A 14 7.94 -17.62 -24.98
N SER A 15 7.58 -17.05 -23.81
CA SER A 15 8.44 -17.12 -22.61
C SER A 15 8.75 -18.56 -22.20
N ALA A 16 7.80 -19.49 -22.31
CA ALA A 16 8.05 -20.89 -22.00
C ALA A 16 9.03 -21.57 -22.98
N GLN A 17 9.02 -21.19 -24.26
CA GLN A 17 10.00 -21.67 -25.24
C GLN A 17 11.40 -21.13 -24.92
N LEU A 18 11.52 -19.84 -24.59
CA LEU A 18 12.78 -19.22 -24.15
C LEU A 18 13.31 -19.86 -22.87
N ALA A 19 12.45 -20.11 -21.88
CA ALA A 19 12.82 -20.83 -20.66
C ALA A 19 13.29 -22.27 -20.97
N THR A 20 12.66 -22.95 -21.93
CA THR A 20 13.10 -24.27 -22.39
C THR A 20 14.50 -24.22 -22.98
N TYR A 21 14.76 -23.24 -23.85
CA TYR A 21 16.07 -23.01 -24.45
C TYR A 21 17.14 -22.78 -23.37
N TRP A 22 16.91 -21.83 -22.46
CA TRP A 22 17.90 -21.48 -21.43
C TRP A 22 18.14 -22.59 -20.42
N LEU A 23 17.13 -23.37 -20.05
CA LEU A 23 17.32 -24.55 -19.17
C LEU A 23 18.22 -25.62 -19.80
N GLY A 24 18.39 -25.62 -21.12
CA GLY A 24 19.33 -26.50 -21.84
C GLY A 24 20.75 -25.95 -21.94
N GLN A 25 21.00 -24.69 -21.55
CA GLN A 25 22.31 -24.06 -21.67
C GLN A 25 23.18 -24.27 -20.43
N PRO A 26 24.50 -24.53 -20.59
CA PRO A 26 25.41 -24.78 -19.47
C PRO A 26 25.66 -23.54 -18.59
N HIS A 27 25.44 -22.35 -19.12
CA HIS A 27 25.72 -21.07 -18.43
C HIS A 27 24.51 -20.50 -17.67
N SER A 28 23.38 -21.21 -17.67
CA SER A 28 22.18 -20.80 -16.95
C SER A 28 22.32 -21.08 -15.45
N ASN A 29 22.12 -20.03 -14.66
CA ASN A 29 22.09 -20.11 -13.21
C ASN A 29 20.64 -20.26 -12.74
N VAL A 30 20.25 -21.46 -12.30
CA VAL A 30 18.87 -21.78 -11.93
C VAL A 30 18.77 -22.07 -10.43
N THR A 31 17.94 -21.30 -9.74
CA THR A 31 17.58 -21.54 -8.34
C THR A 31 16.12 -21.92 -8.24
N VAL A 32 15.81 -23.04 -7.60
CA VAL A 32 14.43 -23.54 -7.44
C VAL A 32 14.03 -23.51 -5.97
N LEU A 33 12.92 -22.85 -5.67
CA LEU A 33 12.34 -22.79 -4.33
C LEU A 33 11.29 -23.90 -4.19
N ARG A 34 11.39 -24.68 -3.12
CA ARG A 34 10.47 -25.78 -2.81
C ARG A 34 9.98 -25.68 -1.37
N ASP A 35 8.76 -26.13 -1.13
CA ASP A 35 8.25 -26.31 0.24
C ASP A 35 8.79 -27.60 0.88
N GLY A 36 8.44 -27.83 2.15
CA GLY A 36 8.85 -29.03 2.89
C GLY A 36 8.36 -30.36 2.30
N THR A 37 7.44 -30.32 1.33
CA THR A 37 6.96 -31.51 0.60
C THR A 37 7.67 -31.70 -0.74
N GLY A 38 8.59 -30.80 -1.11
CA GLY A 38 9.31 -30.81 -2.38
C GLY A 38 8.54 -30.18 -3.54
N ARG A 39 7.35 -29.62 -3.30
CA ARG A 39 6.55 -28.96 -4.34
C ARG A 39 7.18 -27.62 -4.72
N LEU A 40 7.18 -27.32 -6.02
CA LEU A 40 7.70 -26.07 -6.58
C LEU A 40 6.92 -24.87 -6.05
N GLN A 41 7.62 -23.95 -5.39
CA GLN A 41 7.07 -22.69 -4.88
C GLN A 41 7.46 -21.49 -5.74
N GLY A 42 8.57 -21.57 -6.46
CA GLY A 42 9.05 -20.51 -7.34
C GLY A 42 10.44 -20.83 -7.88
N PHE A 43 10.95 -19.99 -8.77
CA PHE A 43 12.32 -20.13 -9.26
C PHE A 43 12.92 -18.81 -9.73
N LEU A 44 14.24 -18.81 -9.86
CA LEU A 44 15.02 -17.81 -10.57
C LEU A 44 15.82 -18.49 -11.67
N LEU A 45 15.93 -17.84 -12.82
CA LEU A 45 16.84 -18.19 -13.90
C LEU A 45 17.64 -16.94 -14.25
N GLY A 46 18.91 -16.95 -13.89
CA GLY A 46 19.90 -15.92 -14.19
C GLY A 46 20.84 -16.32 -15.33
N LEU A 47 21.28 -15.33 -16.09
CA LEU A 47 22.22 -15.47 -17.19
C LEU A 47 23.43 -14.57 -16.96
N TRP A 48 24.62 -15.13 -17.06
CA TRP A 48 25.88 -14.38 -17.04
C TRP A 48 26.11 -13.79 -18.43
N LEU A 49 25.84 -12.50 -18.58
CA LEU A 49 25.83 -11.85 -19.89
C LEU A 49 27.21 -11.87 -20.56
N GLU A 50 28.29 -11.83 -19.77
CA GLU A 50 29.66 -11.91 -20.27
C GLU A 50 30.04 -13.28 -20.86
N GLN A 51 29.21 -14.31 -20.65
CA GLN A 51 29.43 -15.67 -21.13
C GLN A 51 28.59 -16.01 -22.37
N LEU A 52 27.77 -15.08 -22.86
CA LEU A 52 26.88 -15.32 -23.98
C LEU A 52 27.58 -15.09 -25.31
N ASP A 53 27.42 -16.05 -26.22
CA ASP A 53 27.87 -15.92 -27.61
C ASP A 53 26.76 -15.36 -28.52
N GLU A 54 27.11 -15.09 -29.79
CA GLU A 54 26.16 -14.56 -30.77
C GLU A 54 24.96 -15.48 -31.04
N THR A 55 25.14 -16.80 -30.91
CA THR A 55 24.06 -17.77 -31.12
C THR A 55 23.06 -17.72 -29.96
N MET A 56 23.55 -17.59 -28.73
CA MET A 56 22.74 -17.42 -27.53
C MET A 56 21.99 -16.09 -27.53
N LEU A 57 22.64 -15.00 -27.95
CA LEU A 57 21.99 -13.70 -28.10
C LEU A 57 20.90 -13.73 -29.19
N ALA A 58 21.15 -14.41 -30.31
CA ALA A 58 20.15 -14.56 -31.38
C ALA A 58 18.94 -15.39 -30.97
N ALA A 59 19.09 -16.31 -30.01
CA ALA A 59 18.02 -17.18 -29.53
C ALA A 59 17.00 -16.48 -28.62
N ASP A 60 17.40 -15.42 -27.90
CA ASP A 60 16.52 -14.64 -27.04
C ASP A 60 16.66 -13.13 -27.31
N PRO A 61 15.75 -12.54 -28.11
CA PRO A 61 15.76 -11.11 -28.43
C PRO A 61 15.73 -10.19 -27.21
N VAL A 62 15.14 -10.66 -26.09
CA VAL A 62 15.12 -9.89 -24.83
C VAL A 62 16.53 -9.77 -24.27
N VAL A 63 17.25 -10.88 -24.23
CA VAL A 63 18.64 -10.90 -23.71
C VAL A 63 19.55 -10.09 -24.63
N ALA A 64 19.39 -10.19 -25.96
CA ALA A 64 20.13 -9.36 -26.91
C ALA A 64 19.90 -7.85 -26.72
N GLN A 65 18.65 -7.45 -26.49
CA GLN A 65 18.30 -6.05 -26.22
C GLN A 65 18.95 -5.56 -24.92
N VAL A 66 18.82 -6.33 -23.83
CA VAL A 66 19.44 -6.01 -22.53
C VAL A 66 20.96 -5.90 -22.65
N TRP A 67 21.60 -6.84 -23.33
CA TRP A 67 23.05 -6.84 -23.60
C TRP A 67 23.48 -5.58 -24.35
N THR A 68 22.79 -5.24 -25.44
CA THR A 68 23.14 -4.08 -26.26
C THR A 68 22.93 -2.78 -25.50
N THR A 69 21.86 -2.67 -24.71
CA THR A 69 21.61 -1.49 -23.86
C THR A 69 22.70 -1.33 -22.80
N MET A 70 23.11 -2.40 -22.13
CA MET A 70 24.21 -2.38 -21.16
C MET A 70 25.52 -1.92 -21.80
N GLN A 71 25.87 -2.48 -22.97
CA GLN A 71 27.09 -2.15 -23.69
C GLN A 71 27.14 -0.69 -24.16
N ARG A 72 25.99 -0.09 -24.50
CA ARG A 72 25.90 1.34 -24.82
C ARG A 72 26.03 2.24 -23.60
N ARG A 73 25.52 1.79 -22.44
CA ARG A 73 25.48 2.59 -21.21
C ARG A 73 26.86 2.72 -20.59
N ASN A 74 27.47 1.59 -20.23
CA ASN A 74 28.84 1.53 -19.72
C ASN A 74 29.33 0.08 -19.80
N PRO A 75 30.11 -0.27 -20.84
CA PRO A 75 30.47 -1.65 -21.14
C PRO A 75 31.26 -2.32 -20.00
N LEU A 76 31.26 -3.65 -20.00
CA LEU A 76 32.04 -4.43 -19.04
C LEU A 76 33.54 -4.28 -19.31
N ARG A 77 34.33 -4.13 -18.25
CA ARG A 77 35.78 -4.20 -18.29
C ARG A 77 36.26 -5.67 -18.22
N PRO A 78 37.49 -5.97 -18.64
CA PRO A 78 38.05 -7.31 -18.48
C PRO A 78 37.94 -7.81 -17.03
N GLY A 79 37.34 -8.99 -16.84
CA GLY A 79 37.11 -9.59 -15.52
C GLY A 79 35.84 -9.11 -14.79
N GLU A 80 35.11 -8.13 -15.33
CA GLU A 80 33.80 -7.75 -14.81
C GLU A 80 32.70 -8.70 -15.32
N ARG A 81 31.63 -8.81 -14.54
CA ARG A 81 30.51 -9.73 -14.78
C ARG A 81 29.18 -8.99 -14.77
N ALA A 82 28.20 -9.50 -15.49
CA ALA A 82 26.84 -8.97 -15.44
C ALA A 82 25.83 -10.12 -15.34
N LEU A 83 24.90 -10.00 -14.39
CA LEU A 83 23.87 -10.99 -14.14
C LEU A 83 22.50 -10.44 -14.54
N PHE A 84 21.84 -11.12 -15.46
CA PHE A 84 20.44 -10.83 -15.82
C PHE A 84 19.54 -11.95 -15.34
N PHE A 85 18.62 -11.67 -14.42
CA PHE A 85 17.60 -12.61 -13.97
C PHE A 85 16.47 -12.70 -14.98
N ARG A 86 16.73 -13.35 -16.12
CA ARG A 86 15.80 -13.46 -17.25
C ARG A 86 14.41 -13.93 -16.85
N PHE A 87 14.31 -14.82 -15.86
CA PHE A 87 13.04 -15.21 -15.25
C PHE A 87 13.15 -15.22 -13.72
N TRP A 88 12.13 -14.68 -13.05
CA TRP A 88 11.93 -14.85 -11.61
C TRP A 88 10.42 -14.81 -11.35
N MET A 89 9.93 -15.81 -10.62
CA MET A 89 8.50 -15.91 -10.33
C MET A 89 8.20 -16.87 -9.18
N ALA A 90 7.19 -16.51 -8.40
CA ALA A 90 6.50 -17.39 -7.49
C ALA A 90 5.41 -18.20 -8.22
N ALA A 91 5.11 -19.39 -7.71
CA ALA A 91 4.17 -20.31 -8.32
C ALA A 91 2.73 -19.79 -8.26
N ALA A 92 2.34 -19.23 -7.11
CA ALA A 92 0.96 -18.83 -6.84
C ALA A 92 0.60 -17.47 -7.44
N ASP A 93 1.49 -16.49 -7.29
CA ASP A 93 1.22 -15.06 -7.39
C ASP A 93 2.21 -14.34 -8.32
N TYR A 94 2.97 -15.10 -9.10
CA TYR A 94 3.91 -14.61 -10.09
C TYR A 94 4.91 -13.63 -9.49
N GLN A 95 4.86 -12.34 -9.85
CA GLN A 95 5.73 -11.28 -9.35
C GLN A 95 5.09 -10.44 -8.25
N ALA A 96 3.86 -10.73 -7.78
CA ALA A 96 3.27 -9.96 -6.69
C ALA A 96 4.04 -10.14 -5.38
N VAL A 97 4.03 -9.11 -4.52
CA VAL A 97 4.73 -9.15 -3.22
C VAL A 97 4.13 -10.24 -2.33
N GLY A 98 4.98 -11.11 -1.80
CA GLY A 98 4.57 -12.25 -0.99
C GLY A 98 5.76 -12.99 -0.38
N GLN A 99 5.49 -14.03 0.41
CA GLN A 99 6.53 -14.74 1.17
C GLN A 99 7.57 -15.42 0.26
N VAL A 100 7.14 -15.99 -0.86
CA VAL A 100 8.06 -16.59 -1.84
C VAL A 100 8.92 -15.50 -2.47
N GLN A 101 8.39 -14.29 -2.68
CA GLN A 101 9.17 -13.19 -3.24
C GLN A 101 10.28 -12.70 -2.31
N SER A 102 10.04 -12.64 -1.01
CA SER A 102 11.12 -12.33 -0.05
C SER A 102 12.29 -13.31 -0.19
N ASN A 103 12.01 -14.59 -0.40
CA ASN A 103 13.05 -15.59 -0.66
C ASN A 103 13.74 -15.38 -2.01
N ILE A 104 12.99 -15.03 -3.06
CA ILE A 104 13.55 -14.71 -4.38
C ILE A 104 14.50 -13.51 -4.28
N PHE A 105 14.10 -12.41 -3.63
CA PHE A 105 14.95 -11.25 -3.45
C PHE A 105 16.16 -11.56 -2.59
N LEU A 106 16.02 -12.34 -1.51
CA LEU A 106 17.16 -12.79 -0.72
C LEU A 106 18.18 -13.54 -1.58
N GLN A 107 17.72 -14.41 -2.49
CA GLN A 107 18.61 -15.11 -3.43
C GLN A 107 19.28 -14.15 -4.41
N MET A 108 18.56 -13.16 -4.96
CA MET A 108 19.14 -12.14 -5.84
C MET A 108 20.22 -11.31 -5.13
N VAL A 109 19.95 -10.89 -3.90
CA VAL A 109 20.89 -10.13 -3.07
C VAL A 109 22.10 -10.98 -2.73
N GLN A 110 21.91 -12.22 -2.27
CA GLN A 110 22.99 -13.13 -1.97
C GLN A 110 23.90 -13.36 -3.19
N GLN A 111 23.31 -13.61 -4.36
CA GLN A 111 24.08 -13.77 -5.59
C GLN A 111 24.80 -12.50 -5.98
N SER A 112 24.17 -11.33 -5.83
CA SER A 112 24.80 -10.07 -6.24
C SER A 112 25.95 -9.66 -5.33
N VAL A 113 25.78 -9.77 -4.01
CA VAL A 113 26.78 -9.38 -3.01
C VAL A 113 27.97 -10.34 -2.98
N LEU A 114 27.74 -11.64 -3.20
CA LEU A 114 28.78 -12.66 -3.11
C LEU A 114 29.52 -12.92 -4.42
N THR A 115 29.13 -12.29 -5.53
CA THR A 115 29.80 -12.49 -6.83
C THR A 115 30.95 -11.50 -7.01
N PRO A 116 32.21 -11.97 -7.06
CA PRO A 116 33.34 -11.09 -7.31
C PRO A 116 33.28 -10.49 -8.72
N GLY A 117 33.65 -9.21 -8.84
CA GLY A 117 33.71 -8.51 -10.12
C GLY A 117 32.35 -8.23 -10.76
N LEU A 118 31.24 -8.38 -10.02
CA LEU A 118 29.92 -8.03 -10.54
C LEU A 118 29.84 -6.52 -10.78
N ALA A 119 29.55 -6.13 -12.02
CA ALA A 119 29.31 -4.74 -12.40
C ALA A 119 27.81 -4.44 -12.48
N TYR A 120 27.00 -5.38 -12.96
CA TYR A 120 25.57 -5.19 -13.14
C TYR A 120 24.74 -6.36 -12.60
N THR A 121 23.65 -6.03 -11.90
CA THR A 121 22.49 -6.91 -11.74
C THR A 121 21.30 -6.29 -12.47
N LEU A 122 20.60 -7.07 -13.28
CA LEU A 122 19.47 -6.66 -14.09
C LEU A 122 18.27 -7.59 -13.84
N ILE A 123 17.08 -7.02 -13.65
CA ILE A 123 15.84 -7.76 -13.36
C ILE A 123 14.67 -7.26 -14.24
N PRO A 124 13.94 -8.13 -14.94
CA PRO A 124 12.76 -7.75 -15.71
C PRO A 124 11.50 -7.81 -14.84
N THR A 125 10.63 -6.79 -14.88
CA THR A 125 9.39 -6.73 -14.09
C THR A 125 8.18 -6.54 -15.00
N ALA A 126 7.10 -7.29 -14.76
CA ALA A 126 5.88 -7.26 -15.56
C ALA A 126 4.98 -6.05 -15.30
N GLU A 127 5.04 -5.49 -14.08
CA GLU A 127 4.31 -4.28 -13.70
C GLU A 127 5.29 -3.16 -13.38
N PRO A 128 5.97 -2.60 -14.40
CA PRO A 128 7.10 -1.70 -14.17
C PRO A 128 6.76 -0.49 -13.32
N ALA A 129 5.56 0.09 -13.50
CA ALA A 129 5.10 1.22 -12.69
C ALA A 129 4.89 0.86 -11.20
N PHE A 130 4.46 -0.37 -10.90
CA PHE A 130 4.36 -0.85 -9.52
C PHE A 130 5.75 -1.04 -8.90
N TRP A 131 6.69 -1.57 -9.69
CA TRP A 131 8.05 -1.88 -9.25
C TRP A 131 8.98 -0.67 -9.15
N GLU A 132 8.66 0.45 -9.79
CA GLU A 132 9.49 1.65 -9.80
C GLU A 132 9.75 2.20 -8.39
N LEU A 133 8.70 2.35 -7.58
CA LEU A 133 8.82 2.84 -6.21
C LEU A 133 9.70 1.93 -5.33
N MET A 134 9.56 0.61 -5.50
CA MET A 134 10.40 -0.35 -4.75
C MET A 134 11.82 -0.35 -5.27
N GLY A 135 12.02 -0.25 -6.58
CA GLY A 135 13.33 -0.17 -7.22
C GLY A 135 14.14 1.02 -6.69
N ASP A 136 13.54 2.21 -6.68
CA ASP A 136 14.19 3.42 -6.18
C ASP A 136 14.61 3.29 -4.71
N SER A 137 13.76 2.69 -3.88
CA SER A 137 14.03 2.49 -2.45
C SER A 137 15.19 1.52 -2.19
N ILE A 138 15.50 0.63 -3.13
CA ILE A 138 16.64 -0.29 -3.04
C ILE A 138 17.76 -0.01 -4.06
N ASP A 139 17.73 1.15 -4.72
CA ASP A 139 18.73 1.56 -5.71
C ASP A 139 18.82 0.66 -6.96
N PHE A 140 17.70 0.06 -7.34
CA PHE A 140 17.52 -0.61 -8.64
C PHE A 140 16.68 0.30 -9.54
N HIS A 141 17.33 0.91 -10.53
CA HIS A 141 16.72 1.97 -11.34
C HIS A 141 16.17 1.43 -12.65
N ALA A 142 15.05 1.98 -13.13
CA ALA A 142 14.48 1.62 -14.42
C ALA A 142 15.44 1.95 -15.57
N TRP A 143 15.52 1.05 -16.56
CA TRP A 143 16.25 1.21 -17.82
C TRP A 143 15.24 1.20 -18.97
N PRO A 144 14.65 2.36 -19.31
CA PRO A 144 13.58 2.45 -20.32
C PRO A 144 13.97 1.84 -21.68
N GLU A 145 15.24 1.96 -22.06
CA GLU A 145 15.80 1.46 -23.33
C GLU A 145 15.95 -0.07 -23.37
N ALA A 146 15.87 -0.73 -22.21
CA ALA A 146 15.88 -2.18 -22.07
C ALA A 146 14.48 -2.78 -21.90
N THR A 147 13.42 -1.96 -21.91
CA THR A 147 12.03 -2.46 -21.86
C THR A 147 11.70 -3.30 -23.09
N PHE A 148 10.90 -4.35 -22.91
CA PHE A 148 10.59 -5.30 -23.98
C PHE A 148 9.16 -5.82 -23.88
N VAL A 149 8.70 -6.48 -24.94
CA VAL A 149 7.38 -7.12 -25.01
C VAL A 149 7.55 -8.57 -25.44
N VAL A 150 6.91 -9.49 -24.72
CA VAL A 150 6.79 -10.92 -25.07
C VAL A 150 5.33 -11.32 -24.87
N ASP A 151 4.73 -11.98 -25.85
CA ASP A 151 3.31 -12.41 -25.82
C ASP A 151 2.35 -11.29 -25.37
N GLN A 152 2.51 -10.08 -25.94
CA GLN A 152 1.74 -8.86 -25.64
C GLN A 152 1.89 -8.31 -24.21
N LYS A 153 2.73 -8.93 -23.37
CA LYS A 153 3.03 -8.45 -22.03
C LYS A 153 4.28 -7.57 -22.06
N GLN A 154 4.15 -6.35 -21.55
CA GLN A 154 5.24 -5.40 -21.46
C GLN A 154 6.02 -5.63 -20.17
N TYR A 155 7.35 -5.53 -20.25
CA TYR A 155 8.25 -5.64 -19.12
C TYR A 155 9.16 -4.42 -19.03
N GLY A 156 9.33 -3.88 -17.84
CA GLY A 156 10.43 -2.98 -17.52
C GLY A 156 11.67 -3.76 -17.13
N VAL A 157 12.84 -3.16 -17.31
CA VAL A 157 14.10 -3.73 -16.81
C VAL A 157 14.66 -2.75 -15.80
N PHE A 158 15.00 -3.26 -14.62
CA PHE A 158 15.62 -2.50 -13.56
C PHE A 158 17.06 -2.98 -13.38
N GLY A 159 17.98 -2.04 -13.19
CA GLY A 159 19.40 -2.32 -13.13
C GLY A 159 20.08 -1.60 -11.98
N HIS A 160 21.06 -2.29 -11.39
CA HIS A 160 21.96 -1.75 -10.39
C HIS A 160 23.41 -1.83 -10.88
N ASP A 161 24.16 -0.72 -10.81
CA ASP A 161 25.59 -0.66 -11.15
C ASP A 161 26.44 -0.75 -9.88
N TRP A 162 26.95 -1.94 -9.60
CA TRP A 162 27.77 -2.23 -8.41
C TRP A 162 29.13 -1.53 -8.43
N ARG A 163 29.55 -0.93 -9.55
CA ARG A 163 30.75 -0.08 -9.60
C ARG A 163 30.47 1.31 -9.05
N ALA A 164 29.25 1.80 -9.28
CA ALA A 164 28.80 3.09 -8.78
C ALA A 164 28.45 3.00 -7.28
N LEU A 165 27.76 1.93 -6.88
CA LEU A 165 27.40 1.68 -5.49
C LEU A 165 27.75 0.23 -5.07
N PRO A 166 29.00 -0.01 -4.63
CA PRO A 166 29.45 -1.35 -4.27
C PRO A 166 28.66 -1.97 -3.10
N PRO A 167 28.68 -3.31 -2.94
CA PRO A 167 27.84 -4.02 -1.98
C PRO A 167 27.82 -3.47 -0.54
N HIS A 168 28.97 -3.08 -0.01
CA HIS A 168 29.06 -2.54 1.35
C HIS A 168 28.36 -1.17 1.47
N ALA A 169 28.51 -0.31 0.47
CA ALA A 169 27.89 1.01 0.42
C ALA A 169 26.39 0.89 0.15
N TRP A 170 25.99 -0.05 -0.71
CA TRP A 170 24.59 -0.39 -0.96
C TRP A 170 23.89 -0.90 0.31
N LEU A 171 24.50 -1.84 1.05
CA LEU A 171 23.95 -2.32 2.32
C LEU A 171 23.84 -1.21 3.37
N ALA A 172 24.81 -0.30 3.43
CA ALA A 172 24.76 0.86 4.31
C ALA A 172 23.60 1.80 3.94
N LEU A 173 23.42 2.09 2.63
CA LEU A 173 22.30 2.88 2.13
C LEU A 173 20.94 2.26 2.49
N LEU A 174 20.81 0.94 2.32
CA LEU A 174 19.57 0.24 2.71
C LEU A 174 19.32 0.32 4.21
N ALA A 175 20.35 0.17 5.04
CA ALA A 175 20.22 0.31 6.48
C ALA A 175 19.80 1.72 6.88
N GLU A 176 20.39 2.76 6.27
CA GLU A 176 19.99 4.15 6.50
C GLU A 176 18.54 4.42 6.09
N ARG A 177 18.11 3.87 4.94
CA ARG A 177 16.73 3.99 4.47
C ARG A 177 15.75 3.25 5.37
N GLU A 178 16.08 2.07 5.86
CA GLU A 178 15.26 1.32 6.82
C GLU A 178 15.14 2.08 8.15
N ILE A 179 16.23 2.69 8.64
CA ILE A 179 16.20 3.56 9.82
C ILE A 179 15.31 4.78 9.55
N ALA A 180 15.39 5.39 8.37
CA ALA A 180 14.57 6.53 8.00
C ALA A 180 13.08 6.15 7.86
N LEU A 181 12.77 4.97 7.31
CA LEU A 181 11.41 4.44 7.19
C LEU A 181 10.83 4.10 8.55
N THR A 182 11.60 3.42 9.42
CA THR A 182 11.16 3.15 10.79
C THR A 182 11.02 4.44 11.60
N ALA A 183 11.90 5.43 11.40
CA ALA A 183 11.76 6.76 11.97
C ALA A 183 10.51 7.49 11.43
N ALA A 184 10.20 7.34 10.14
CA ALA A 184 9.02 7.90 9.50
C ALA A 184 7.71 7.17 9.87
N ASP A 185 7.75 5.86 10.15
CA ASP A 185 6.63 5.08 10.71
C ASP A 185 6.40 5.42 12.19
N THR A 186 7.46 5.81 12.91
CA THR A 186 7.32 6.45 14.22
C THR A 186 6.91 7.92 14.15
N GLN A 187 7.03 8.57 12.98
CA GLN A 187 6.33 9.82 12.74
C GLN A 187 4.87 9.48 12.42
N PRO A 188 3.89 10.07 13.13
CA PRO A 188 2.50 9.92 12.74
C PRO A 188 2.37 10.32 11.26
N PRO A 189 1.60 9.58 10.43
CA PRO A 189 1.45 9.89 9.02
C PRO A 189 1.06 11.36 8.86
N PRO A 190 1.48 12.04 7.77
CA PRO A 190 1.07 13.41 7.52
C PRO A 190 -0.45 13.43 7.40
N ALA A 191 -1.08 13.82 8.51
CA ALA A 191 -2.50 14.04 8.58
C ALA A 191 -2.87 15.03 7.47
N ALA A 192 -3.80 14.65 6.58
CA ALA A 192 -4.59 15.65 5.84
C ALA A 192 -4.98 16.71 6.87
N PRO A 193 -4.63 18.00 6.69
CA PRO A 193 -4.48 18.96 7.78
C PRO A 193 -5.69 18.89 8.69
N LEU A 194 -5.54 18.12 9.77
CA LEU A 194 -6.61 17.91 10.73
C LEU A 194 -6.68 19.26 11.42
N LEU A 195 -7.83 19.92 11.26
CA LEU A 195 -8.10 21.12 12.02
C LEU A 195 -8.10 20.68 13.48
N VAL A 196 -7.07 21.07 14.23
CA VAL A 196 -7.08 20.97 15.69
C VAL A 196 -8.08 22.01 16.17
N LEU A 197 -9.34 21.59 16.29
CA LEU A 197 -10.39 22.42 16.87
C LEU A 197 -10.10 22.54 18.37
N SER A 198 -10.16 23.76 18.90
CA SER A 198 -10.32 23.93 20.34
C SER A 198 -11.62 23.29 20.81
N GLU A 199 -11.72 22.95 22.09
CA GLU A 199 -12.94 22.38 22.69
C GLU A 199 -14.20 23.22 22.39
N ALA A 200 -14.06 24.56 22.41
CA ALA A 200 -15.15 25.49 22.11
C ALA A 200 -15.58 25.47 20.62
N GLU A 201 -14.62 25.37 19.71
CA GLU A 201 -14.88 25.24 18.27
C GLU A 201 -15.51 23.88 17.96
N PHE A 202 -15.01 22.82 18.60
CA PHE A 202 -15.54 21.47 18.48
C PHE A 202 -16.99 21.39 18.95
N ALA A 203 -17.30 21.92 20.13
CA ALA A 203 -18.66 21.98 20.66
C ALA A 203 -19.62 22.74 19.74
N THR A 204 -19.12 23.79 19.08
CA THR A 204 -19.89 24.56 18.10
C THR A 204 -20.14 23.76 16.82
N ALA A 205 -19.12 23.05 16.34
CA ALA A 205 -19.22 22.20 15.17
C ALA A 205 -20.16 20.99 15.39
N VAL A 206 -20.19 20.39 16.59
CA VAL A 206 -21.15 19.33 16.97
C VAL A 206 -22.58 19.87 16.93
N ARG A 207 -22.83 21.05 17.54
CA ARG A 207 -24.15 21.68 17.52
C ARG A 207 -24.62 22.01 16.11
N GLN A 208 -23.71 22.46 15.24
CA GLN A 208 -24.02 22.69 13.83
C GLN A 208 -24.34 21.38 13.10
N ALA A 209 -23.53 20.33 13.31
CA ALA A 209 -23.75 19.03 12.68
C ALA A 209 -25.11 18.40 13.05
N LEU A 210 -25.55 18.57 14.31
CA LEU A 210 -26.88 18.11 14.75
C LEU A 210 -28.01 18.89 14.10
N ARG A 211 -27.86 20.21 13.91
CA ARG A 211 -28.87 21.04 13.22
C ARG A 211 -29.01 20.65 11.75
N ASP A 212 -27.89 20.32 11.11
CA ASP A 212 -27.81 19.95 9.70
C ASP A 212 -27.91 18.43 9.49
N TYR A 213 -28.21 17.65 10.53
CA TYR A 213 -28.12 16.18 10.54
C TYR A 213 -28.98 15.50 9.46
N THR A 214 -30.18 16.01 9.23
CA THR A 214 -31.13 15.47 8.23
C THR A 214 -30.88 16.00 6.82
N ARG A 215 -29.93 16.92 6.66
CA ARG A 215 -29.61 17.61 5.41
C ARG A 215 -28.13 17.47 5.08
N PRO A 216 -27.69 16.28 4.61
CA PRO A 216 -26.28 15.94 4.45
C PRO A 216 -25.50 16.91 3.55
N GLU A 217 -26.18 17.60 2.63
CA GLU A 217 -25.60 18.64 1.79
C GLU A 217 -25.01 19.83 2.58
N PHE A 218 -25.58 20.19 3.73
CA PHE A 218 -25.09 21.28 4.59
C PHE A 218 -23.95 20.83 5.50
N LEU A 219 -23.76 19.52 5.70
CA LEU A 219 -22.64 19.00 6.48
C LEU A 219 -21.28 19.21 5.80
N LYS A 220 -21.24 19.45 4.47
CA LYS A 220 -20.00 19.58 3.68
C LYS A 220 -19.04 20.65 4.19
N THR A 221 -19.54 21.69 4.85
CA THR A 221 -18.74 22.79 5.40
C THR A 221 -18.41 22.61 6.88
N ASN A 222 -18.91 21.54 7.51
CA ASN A 222 -18.70 21.32 8.94
C ASN A 222 -17.24 20.94 9.23
N PRO A 223 -16.55 21.64 10.15
CA PRO A 223 -15.16 21.34 10.50
C PRO A 223 -14.90 19.91 11.00
N LEU A 224 -15.91 19.23 11.58
CA LEU A 224 -15.77 17.84 12.05
C LEU A 224 -15.46 16.85 10.93
N LEU A 225 -15.81 17.16 9.67
CA LEU A 225 -15.43 16.33 8.51
C LEU A 225 -13.91 16.28 8.28
N ARG A 226 -13.14 17.13 8.98
CA ARG A 226 -11.68 17.19 8.96
C ARG A 226 -11.06 16.91 10.33
N SER A 227 -11.82 16.34 11.27
CA SER A 227 -11.32 15.96 12.60
C SER A 227 -11.01 14.46 12.67
N ARG A 228 -10.22 14.04 13.67
CA ARG A 228 -9.81 12.64 13.85
C ARG A 228 -11.00 11.72 14.06
N LEU A 229 -12.02 12.22 14.73
CA LEU A 229 -13.27 11.52 15.02
C LEU A 229 -13.86 10.84 13.78
N VAL A 230 -13.86 11.51 12.62
CA VAL A 230 -14.46 10.96 11.40
C VAL A 230 -13.51 10.01 10.68
N TYR A 231 -12.22 10.32 10.59
CA TYR A 231 -11.27 9.53 9.81
C TYR A 231 -10.74 8.28 10.53
N ALA A 232 -10.77 8.23 11.86
CA ALA A 232 -10.28 7.08 12.62
C ALA A 232 -10.94 5.76 12.20
N ASP A 233 -12.24 5.79 11.91
CA ASP A 233 -13.06 4.62 11.60
C ASP A 233 -13.64 4.67 10.16
N LEU A 234 -13.15 5.57 9.30
CA LEU A 234 -13.68 5.73 7.94
C LEU A 234 -13.15 4.62 7.01
N PRO A 235 -14.02 3.81 6.37
CA PRO A 235 -13.58 2.86 5.34
C PRO A 235 -12.92 3.59 4.15
N GLN A 236 -11.99 2.95 3.44
CA GLN A 236 -11.25 3.56 2.32
C GLN A 236 -12.13 4.14 1.19
N ALA A 237 -13.39 3.71 1.08
CA ALA A 237 -14.39 4.23 0.12
C ALA A 237 -15.63 4.86 0.79
N GLY A 238 -15.56 5.20 2.08
CA GLY A 238 -16.69 5.73 2.86
C GLY A 238 -16.92 7.24 2.65
N ASP A 239 -18.18 7.69 2.73
CA ASP A 239 -18.52 9.11 2.74
C ASP A 239 -18.34 9.68 4.17
N PRO A 240 -17.44 10.66 4.38
CA PRO A 240 -17.23 11.29 5.69
C PRO A 240 -18.50 11.86 6.32
N ARG A 241 -19.49 12.29 5.51
CA ARG A 241 -20.76 12.84 6.01
C ARG A 241 -21.62 11.75 6.65
N GLU A 242 -21.73 10.60 5.99
CA GLU A 242 -22.48 9.47 6.52
C GLU A 242 -21.79 8.91 7.76
N GLN A 243 -20.45 8.89 7.76
CA GLN A 243 -19.68 8.52 8.93
C GLN A 243 -19.92 9.47 10.12
N LEU A 244 -19.92 10.79 9.90
CA LEU A 244 -20.23 11.77 10.94
C LEU A 244 -21.65 11.58 11.48
N ARG A 245 -22.65 11.36 10.61
CA ARG A 245 -24.04 11.08 11.02
C ARG A 245 -24.15 9.78 11.83
N HIS A 246 -23.41 8.75 11.42
CA HIS A 246 -23.35 7.48 12.13
C HIS A 246 -22.76 7.66 13.53
N ILE A 247 -21.62 8.34 13.65
CA ILE A 247 -20.94 8.58 14.94
C ILE A 247 -21.83 9.38 15.89
N LEU A 248 -22.51 10.43 15.40
CA LEU A 248 -23.44 11.23 16.21
C LEU A 248 -24.60 10.39 16.74
N ALA A 249 -25.23 9.59 15.89
CA ALA A 249 -26.36 8.73 16.29
C ALA A 249 -25.93 7.62 17.25
N ALA A 250 -24.81 6.94 16.95
CA ALA A 250 -24.26 5.88 17.79
C ALA A 250 -23.88 6.41 19.17
N THR A 251 -23.23 7.57 19.25
CA THR A 251 -22.83 8.17 20.52
C THR A 251 -24.04 8.67 21.33
N ALA A 252 -25.07 9.19 20.67
CA ALA A 252 -26.33 9.53 21.34
C ALA A 252 -27.03 8.29 21.93
N ALA A 253 -27.03 7.17 21.20
CA ALA A 253 -27.69 5.94 21.63
C ALA A 253 -27.10 5.37 22.94
N LEU A 254 -25.81 5.60 23.22
CA LEU A 254 -25.16 5.19 24.48
C LEU A 254 -25.84 5.75 25.74
N MET A 255 -26.54 6.88 25.64
CA MET A 255 -27.30 7.43 26.78
C MET A 255 -28.36 6.45 27.30
N GLN A 256 -28.92 5.59 26.44
CA GLN A 256 -29.94 4.61 26.82
C GLN A 256 -29.37 3.50 27.71
N GLU A 257 -28.07 3.21 27.62
CA GLU A 257 -27.41 2.17 28.39
C GLU A 257 -27.19 2.57 29.86
N THR A 258 -27.25 3.87 30.17
CA THR A 258 -27.06 4.40 31.53
C THR A 258 -28.38 4.98 32.07
N PRO A 259 -28.97 4.43 33.15
CA PRO A 259 -30.26 4.88 33.67
C PRO A 259 -30.36 6.38 33.98
N LYS A 260 -29.25 7.01 34.38
CA LYS A 260 -29.19 8.46 34.67
C LYS A 260 -29.20 9.34 33.42
N LEU A 261 -28.81 8.80 32.27
CA LEU A 261 -28.68 9.53 31.00
C LEU A 261 -29.86 9.25 30.05
N ALA A 262 -30.55 8.13 30.23
CA ALA A 262 -31.69 7.74 29.41
C ALA A 262 -32.75 8.85 29.21
N PRO A 263 -33.10 9.69 30.22
CA PRO A 263 -34.06 10.79 30.03
C PRO A 263 -33.63 11.88 29.03
N PHE A 264 -32.35 11.92 28.63
CA PHE A 264 -31.80 12.93 27.73
C PHE A 264 -31.79 12.50 26.26
N TYR A 265 -31.91 11.20 26.00
CA TYR A 265 -31.86 10.65 24.65
C TYR A 265 -33.07 11.07 23.81
N GLU A 266 -34.29 10.85 24.30
CA GLU A 266 -35.52 11.09 23.54
C GLU A 266 -35.70 12.55 23.09
N PRO A 267 -35.48 13.57 23.96
CA PRO A 267 -35.45 14.96 23.53
C PRO A 267 -34.43 15.24 22.42
N LEU A 268 -33.22 14.67 22.51
CA LEU A 268 -32.18 14.88 21.50
C LEU A 268 -32.54 14.21 20.17
N ARG A 269 -33.01 12.95 20.21
CA ARG A 269 -33.43 12.18 19.03
C ARG A 269 -34.53 12.91 18.27
N LEU A 270 -35.62 13.27 18.95
CA LEU A 270 -36.78 13.92 18.32
C LEU A 270 -36.56 15.37 17.91
N THR A 271 -35.48 16.01 18.37
CA THR A 271 -35.13 17.37 17.95
C THR A 271 -34.22 17.39 16.73
N TYR A 272 -33.23 16.49 16.68
CA TYR A 272 -32.14 16.58 15.71
C TYR A 272 -32.02 15.37 14.79
N LEU A 273 -32.13 14.15 15.33
CA LEU A 273 -31.88 12.92 14.56
C LEU A 273 -33.10 12.52 13.73
N GLU A 274 -34.27 12.61 14.35
CA GLU A 274 -35.58 12.32 13.78
C GLU A 274 -36.56 13.45 14.14
N PRO A 275 -36.41 14.64 13.53
CA PRO A 275 -37.20 15.82 13.89
C PRO A 275 -38.71 15.58 13.78
N ALA A 276 -39.43 15.67 14.91
CA ALA A 276 -40.87 15.40 14.99
C ALA A 276 -41.75 16.66 15.10
N GLY A 277 -41.18 17.85 14.92
CA GLY A 277 -41.91 19.13 14.98
C GLY A 277 -41.07 20.23 15.60
N THR A 278 -41.73 21.28 16.09
CA THR A 278 -41.07 22.30 16.91
C THR A 278 -40.67 21.74 18.27
N GLN A 279 -39.77 22.42 18.98
CA GLN A 279 -39.32 21.99 20.30
C GLN A 279 -40.48 21.89 21.31
N GLU A 280 -41.47 22.78 21.23
CA GLU A 280 -42.68 22.75 22.04
C GLU A 280 -43.56 21.54 21.71
N GLN A 281 -43.71 21.20 20.42
CA GLN A 281 -44.46 20.01 19.99
C GLN A 281 -43.77 18.71 20.42
N VAL A 282 -42.44 18.66 20.36
CA VAL A 282 -41.66 17.53 20.87
C VAL A 282 -41.81 17.40 22.38
N ALA A 283 -41.79 18.51 23.12
CA ALA A 283 -42.01 18.48 24.57
C ALA A 283 -43.41 17.95 24.93
N GLU A 284 -44.44 18.37 24.19
CA GLU A 284 -45.81 17.86 24.33
C GLU A 284 -45.90 16.37 24.01
N GLN A 285 -45.28 15.91 22.91
CA GLN A 285 -45.24 14.50 22.53
C GLN A 285 -44.56 13.61 23.59
N LEU A 286 -43.54 14.15 24.28
CA LEU A 286 -42.83 13.46 25.35
C LEU A 286 -43.49 13.59 26.72
N ASP A 287 -44.64 14.29 26.83
CA ASP A 287 -45.32 14.61 28.09
C ASP A 287 -44.40 15.30 29.11
N LEU A 288 -43.57 16.24 28.62
CA LEU A 288 -42.61 17.00 29.43
C LEU A 288 -42.98 18.48 29.50
N PRO A 289 -42.93 19.11 30.69
CA PRO A 289 -42.92 20.56 30.78
C PRO A 289 -41.77 21.14 29.95
N PHE A 290 -42.02 22.20 29.19
CA PHE A 290 -41.02 22.77 28.27
C PHE A 290 -39.69 23.14 28.95
N GLY A 291 -39.74 23.60 30.21
CA GLY A 291 -38.54 23.85 31.03
C GLY A 291 -37.71 22.59 31.30
N THR A 292 -38.37 21.46 31.57
CA THR A 292 -37.74 20.15 31.76
C THR A 292 -37.15 19.62 30.46
N TYR A 293 -37.91 19.70 29.37
CA TYR A 293 -37.44 19.35 28.03
C TYR A 293 -36.16 20.11 27.66
N ARG A 294 -36.12 21.44 27.82
CA ARG A 294 -34.92 22.24 27.51
C ARG A 294 -33.71 21.84 28.35
N ARG A 295 -33.93 21.49 29.63
CA ARG A 295 -32.86 21.02 30.51
C ARG A 295 -32.33 19.66 30.04
N HIS A 296 -33.22 18.73 29.72
CA HIS A 296 -32.84 17.41 29.22
C HIS A 296 -32.10 17.50 27.88
N LEU A 297 -32.61 18.31 26.94
CA LEU A 297 -31.95 18.55 25.65
C LEU A 297 -30.56 19.15 25.84
N LYS A 298 -30.41 20.12 26.75
CA LYS A 298 -29.12 20.71 27.08
C LYS A 298 -28.16 19.65 27.65
N SER A 299 -28.59 18.85 28.63
CA SER A 299 -27.76 17.80 29.23
C SER A 299 -27.39 16.70 28.22
N GLY A 300 -28.27 16.36 27.29
CA GLY A 300 -27.97 15.44 26.19
C GLY A 300 -26.91 16.00 25.24
N LEU A 301 -27.00 17.30 24.89
CA LEU A 301 -25.99 17.97 24.07
C LEU A 301 -24.62 18.04 24.77
N GLU A 302 -24.61 18.33 26.07
CA GLU A 302 -23.39 18.37 26.88
C GLU A 302 -22.71 17.00 26.93
N TYR A 303 -23.47 15.94 27.25
CA TYR A 303 -22.94 14.57 27.25
C TYR A 303 -22.39 14.16 25.88
N LEU A 304 -23.15 14.40 24.81
CA LEU A 304 -22.75 14.03 23.45
C LEU A 304 -21.45 14.76 23.08
N THR A 305 -21.39 16.07 23.34
CA THR A 305 -20.21 16.88 23.03
C THR A 305 -18.98 16.40 23.80
N GLU A 306 -19.12 16.19 25.11
CA GLU A 306 -18.05 15.67 25.97
C GLU A 306 -17.55 14.31 25.48
N ARG A 307 -18.46 13.38 25.21
CA ARG A 307 -18.10 12.02 24.79
C ARG A 307 -17.38 12.00 23.43
N LEU A 308 -17.82 12.83 22.48
CA LEU A 308 -17.16 12.98 21.19
C LEU A 308 -15.81 13.69 21.30
N TRP A 309 -15.69 14.64 22.24
CA TRP A 309 -14.43 15.33 22.51
C TRP A 309 -13.37 14.37 23.09
N GLN A 310 -13.74 13.52 24.05
CA GLN A 310 -12.84 12.49 24.57
C GLN A 310 -12.35 11.55 23.45
N ARG A 311 -13.23 11.14 22.53
CA ARG A 311 -12.85 10.35 21.35
C ARG A 311 -11.91 11.10 20.41
N GLU A 312 -12.11 12.41 20.19
CA GLU A 312 -11.19 13.25 19.39
C GLU A 312 -9.81 13.34 20.03
N LEU A 313 -9.73 13.35 21.38
CA LEU A 313 -8.49 13.31 22.15
C LEU A 313 -7.85 11.91 22.23
N GLY A 314 -8.51 10.86 21.72
CA GLY A 314 -8.03 9.48 21.74
C GLY A 314 -8.23 8.75 23.07
N GLN A 315 -9.22 9.17 23.87
CA GLN A 315 -9.62 8.57 25.15
C GLN A 315 -10.92 7.77 25.05
#